data_AF-A4S0G1-F1
#
_entry.id   AF-A4S0G1-F1
#
_cell.length_a   1.000
_cell.length_b   1.000
_cell.length_c   1.000
_cell.angle_alpha   90.00
_cell.angle_beta   90.00
_cell.angle_gamma   90.00
#
_symmetry.space_group_name_H-M   'P 1'
#
loop_
_entity.id
_entity.type
_entity.pdbx_description
1 polymer ?
#
loop_
_entity_poly.entity_id
_entity_poly.type
_entity_poly.pdbx_seq_one_letter_code
_entity_poly.pdbx_strand_id
1 'polypeptide(L)'
;LSDASHKELMALQKAVADMRDAVARAAYKGPEPDFAAMRKDTKMPEIVDEFEKAYKGVTKPDAKSPEIEALRSSFVEIEAEAKAHAEHATKRIAELDLELKAIEEQRSKLGSITMDEYFQTNPELKKKIDDRIKNDQWFEV
;
A
#
# COMPACT_ATOMS: atom_id res chain seq x y z
N LEU A 1 -8.31 -5.86 9.55
CA LEU A 1 -8.74 -5.59 8.15
C LEU A 1 -10.21 -5.98 8.05
N SER A 2 -11.03 -5.23 7.31
CA SER A 2 -12.44 -5.62 7.11
C SER A 2 -12.52 -6.75 6.08
N ASP A 3 -13.63 -7.50 6.07
CA ASP A 3 -13.87 -8.55 5.06
C ASP A 3 -13.82 -7.99 3.64
N ALA A 4 -14.30 -6.75 3.45
CA ALA A 4 -14.19 -6.04 2.18
C ALA A 4 -12.71 -5.82 1.80
N SER A 5 -11.87 -5.37 2.72
CA SER A 5 -10.43 -5.20 2.47
C SER A 5 -9.74 -6.51 2.12
N HIS A 6 -10.09 -7.62 2.77
CA HIS A 6 -9.56 -8.95 2.44
C HIS A 6 -9.96 -9.39 1.04
N LYS A 7 -11.21 -9.15 0.65
CA LYS A 7 -11.71 -9.47 -0.70
C LYS A 7 -10.96 -8.69 -1.78
N GLU A 8 -10.75 -7.40 -1.59
CA GLU A 8 -10.02 -6.55 -2.55
C GLU A 8 -8.55 -6.97 -2.68
N LEU A 9 -7.89 -7.32 -1.57
CA LEU A 9 -6.51 -7.82 -1.61
C LEU A 9 -6.39 -9.14 -2.37
N MET A 10 -7.33 -10.06 -2.17
CA MET A 10 -7.36 -11.33 -2.90
C MET A 10 -7.63 -11.13 -4.39
N ALA A 11 -8.51 -10.20 -4.73
CA ALA A 11 -8.77 -9.81 -6.12
C ALA A 11 -7.52 -9.22 -6.78
N LEU A 12 -6.80 -8.34 -6.07
CA LEU A 12 -5.54 -7.76 -6.54
C LEU A 12 -4.46 -8.83 -6.76
N GLN A 13 -4.28 -9.74 -5.79
CA GLN A 13 -3.30 -10.82 -5.90
C GLN A 13 -3.57 -11.70 -7.13
N LYS A 14 -4.85 -12.03 -7.37
CA LYS A 14 -5.26 -12.76 -8.57
C LYS A 14 -4.95 -11.97 -9.84
N ALA A 15 -5.32 -10.70 -9.90
CA ALA A 15 -5.06 -9.86 -11.07
C ALA A 15 -3.56 -9.78 -11.41
N VAL A 16 -2.70 -9.65 -10.40
CA VAL A 16 -1.24 -9.65 -10.59
C VAL A 16 -0.72 -10.99 -11.13
N ALA A 17 -1.22 -12.11 -10.61
CA ALA A 17 -0.86 -13.43 -11.12
C ALA A 17 -1.30 -13.63 -12.57
N ASP A 18 -2.55 -13.25 -12.89
CA ASP A 18 -3.10 -13.34 -14.25
C ASP A 18 -2.30 -12.49 -15.24
N MET A 19 -1.94 -11.26 -14.84
CA MET A 19 -1.08 -10.37 -15.64
C MET A 19 0.31 -10.98 -15.88
N ARG A 20 0.94 -11.50 -14.83
CA ARG A 20 2.27 -12.14 -14.94
C ARG A 20 2.23 -13.31 -15.92
N ASP A 21 1.21 -14.15 -15.82
CA ASP A 21 1.08 -15.32 -16.69
C ASP A 21 0.77 -14.91 -18.14
N ALA A 22 0.00 -13.83 -18.35
CA ALA A 22 -0.22 -13.26 -19.67
C ALA A 22 1.08 -12.72 -20.30
N VAL A 23 1.88 -12.00 -19.52
CA VAL A 23 3.20 -11.51 -19.96
C VAL A 23 4.13 -12.67 -20.27
N ALA A 24 4.18 -13.71 -19.44
CA ALA A 24 4.99 -14.89 -19.67
C ALA A 24 4.59 -15.61 -20.98
N ARG A 25 3.29 -15.72 -21.26
CA ARG A 25 2.79 -16.28 -22.53
C ARG A 25 3.18 -15.42 -23.73
N ALA A 26 3.06 -14.10 -23.62
CA ALA A 26 3.44 -13.18 -24.70
C ALA A 26 4.97 -13.12 -24.92
N ALA A 27 5.76 -13.29 -23.86
CA ALA A 27 7.21 -13.33 -23.91
C ALA A 27 7.77 -14.69 -24.38
N TYR A 28 6.94 -15.73 -24.44
CA TYR A 28 7.36 -17.04 -24.92
C TYR A 28 7.77 -16.95 -26.39
N LYS A 29 9.06 -17.17 -26.64
CA LYS A 29 9.58 -17.42 -27.98
C LYS A 29 9.51 -18.92 -28.21
N GLY A 30 8.63 -19.35 -29.11
CA GLY A 30 8.62 -20.73 -29.58
C GLY A 30 9.98 -21.14 -30.17
N PRO A 31 10.19 -22.45 -30.42
CA PRO A 31 11.41 -22.89 -31.10
C PRO A 31 11.56 -22.14 -32.42
N GLU A 32 12.79 -21.71 -32.73
CA GLU A 32 13.07 -21.04 -34.00
C GLU A 32 12.74 -21.99 -35.16
N PRO A 33 12.09 -21.50 -36.24
CA PRO A 33 11.80 -22.34 -37.39
C PRO A 33 13.08 -22.93 -38.00
N ASP A 34 13.11 -24.24 -38.26
CA ASP A 34 14.21 -24.87 -38.99
C ASP A 34 14.06 -24.61 -40.50
N PHE A 35 14.52 -23.45 -40.93
CA PHE A 35 14.49 -23.05 -42.34
C PHE A 35 15.34 -23.98 -43.23
N ALA A 36 16.28 -24.75 -42.69
CA ALA A 36 17.13 -25.65 -43.47
C ALA A 36 16.39 -26.96 -43.79
N ALA A 37 15.62 -27.49 -42.84
CA ALA A 37 14.71 -28.62 -43.08
C ALA A 37 13.57 -28.21 -44.03
N MET A 38 12.96 -27.05 -43.82
CA MET A 38 11.85 -26.56 -44.66
C MET A 38 12.25 -26.38 -46.13
N ARG A 39 13.48 -25.94 -46.41
CA ARG A 39 14.03 -25.86 -47.77
C ARG A 39 14.18 -27.22 -48.44
N LYS A 40 14.48 -28.28 -47.69
CA LYS A 40 14.67 -29.64 -48.21
C LYS A 40 13.35 -30.34 -48.52
N ASP A 41 12.32 -30.08 -47.71
CA ASP A 41 11.01 -30.73 -47.84
C ASP A 41 10.07 -30.03 -48.84
N THR A 42 10.35 -28.76 -49.17
CA THR A 42 9.49 -27.96 -50.04
C THR A 42 9.99 -27.96 -51.49
N LYS A 43 9.07 -28.09 -52.45
CA LYS A 43 9.37 -28.00 -53.90
C LYS A 43 9.75 -26.59 -54.38
N MET A 44 9.66 -25.58 -53.51
CA MET A 44 9.85 -24.16 -53.80
C MET A 44 10.69 -23.52 -52.68
N PRO A 45 12.03 -23.67 -52.73
CA PRO A 45 12.93 -23.13 -51.71
C PRO A 45 12.91 -21.60 -51.64
N GLU A 46 12.59 -20.91 -52.74
CA GLU A 46 12.52 -19.43 -52.79
C GLU A 46 11.48 -18.84 -51.82
N ILE A 47 10.37 -19.54 -51.59
CA ILE A 47 9.33 -19.12 -50.63
C ILE A 47 9.87 -19.16 -49.19
N VAL A 48 10.72 -20.14 -48.89
CA VAL A 48 11.35 -20.29 -47.57
C VAL A 48 12.38 -19.18 -47.34
N ASP A 49 13.08 -18.75 -48.38
CA ASP A 49 14.03 -17.63 -48.31
C ASP A 49 13.34 -16.28 -48.07
N GLU A 50 12.23 -16.01 -48.77
CA GLU A 50 11.41 -14.82 -48.53
C GLU A 50 10.80 -14.81 -47.12
N PHE A 51 10.33 -15.97 -46.65
CA PHE A 51 9.80 -16.12 -45.30
C PHE A 51 10.87 -15.94 -44.22
N GLU A 52 12.07 -16.50 -44.38
CA GLU A 52 13.19 -16.31 -43.46
C GLU A 52 13.59 -14.82 -43.38
N LYS A 53 13.61 -14.14 -44.53
CA LYS A 53 13.91 -12.70 -44.61
C LYS A 53 12.83 -11.87 -43.91
N ALA A 54 11.55 -12.17 -44.11
CA ALA A 54 10.46 -11.49 -43.45
C ALA A 54 10.47 -11.73 -41.94
N TYR A 55 10.68 -12.97 -41.50
CA TYR A 55 10.75 -13.36 -40.08
C TYR A 55 11.87 -12.62 -39.34
N LYS A 56 13.08 -12.58 -39.92
CA LYS A 56 14.22 -11.84 -39.35
C LYS A 56 14.06 -10.32 -39.43
N GLY A 57 13.23 -9.83 -40.33
CA GLY A 57 12.93 -8.41 -40.50
C GLY A 57 11.90 -7.85 -39.51
N VAL A 58 11.16 -8.70 -38.79
CA VAL A 58 10.21 -8.24 -37.76
C VAL A 58 10.99 -7.72 -36.55
N THR A 59 11.02 -6.40 -36.39
CA THR A 59 11.52 -5.75 -35.18
C THR A 59 10.40 -5.61 -34.16
N LYS A 60 10.74 -5.73 -32.87
CA LYS A 60 9.79 -5.46 -31.79
C LYS A 60 9.36 -3.99 -31.85
N PRO A 61 8.07 -3.67 -31.65
CA PRO A 61 7.64 -2.29 -31.45
C PRO A 61 8.37 -1.67 -30.26
N ASP A 62 8.70 -0.38 -30.35
CA ASP A 62 9.31 0.35 -29.23
C ASP A 62 8.31 0.42 -28.06
N ALA A 63 8.80 0.15 -26.84
CA ALA A 63 7.96 -0.01 -25.65
C ALA A 63 7.64 1.32 -24.95
N LYS A 64 8.05 2.45 -25.55
CA LYS A 64 7.80 3.79 -25.02
C LYS A 64 6.38 4.24 -25.32
N SER A 65 5.47 3.94 -24.39
CA SER A 65 4.15 4.57 -24.36
C SER A 65 4.13 5.69 -23.32
N PRO A 66 3.65 6.91 -23.66
CA PRO A 66 3.49 8.00 -22.69
C PRO A 66 2.55 7.62 -21.53
N GLU A 67 1.63 6.68 -21.76
CA GLU A 67 0.72 6.16 -20.74
C GLU A 67 1.46 5.38 -19.65
N ILE A 68 2.52 4.65 -20.02
CA ILE A 68 3.34 3.87 -19.07
C ILE A 68 4.15 4.82 -18.17
N GLU A 69 4.64 5.93 -18.73
CA GLU A 69 5.37 6.94 -17.95
C GLU A 69 4.44 7.69 -16.99
N ALA A 70 3.24 8.06 -17.45
CA ALA A 70 2.22 8.67 -16.60
C ALA A 70 1.81 7.75 -15.44
N LEU A 71 1.59 6.46 -15.73
CA LEU A 71 1.25 5.47 -14.70
C LEU A 71 2.37 5.31 -13.67
N ARG A 72 3.64 5.24 -14.12
CA ARG A 72 4.80 5.18 -13.22
C ARG A 72 4.85 6.37 -12.28
N SER A 73 4.59 7.59 -12.80
CA SER A 73 4.58 8.79 -11.97
C SER A 73 3.49 8.72 -10.90
N SER A 74 2.26 8.34 -11.27
CA SER A 74 1.15 8.22 -10.31
C SER A 74 1.42 7.18 -9.22
N PHE A 75 2.12 6.08 -9.55
CA PHE A 75 2.43 5.04 -8.57
C PHE A 75 3.44 5.49 -7.52
N VAL A 76 4.38 6.37 -7.90
CA VAL A 76 5.36 6.96 -6.96
C VAL A 76 4.65 7.83 -5.91
N GLU A 77 3.63 8.60 -6.31
CA GLU A 77 2.83 9.40 -5.38
C GLU A 77 2.07 8.51 -4.39
N ILE A 78 1.38 7.48 -4.89
CA ILE A 78 0.64 6.52 -4.05
C ILE A 78 1.57 5.80 -3.07
N GLU A 79 2.77 5.41 -3.49
CA GLU A 79 3.77 4.80 -2.60
C GLU A 79 4.23 5.76 -1.49
N ALA A 80 4.40 7.04 -1.81
CA ALA A 80 4.79 8.05 -0.83
C ALA A 80 3.67 8.29 0.20
N GLU A 81 2.42 8.41 -0.25
CA GLU A 81 1.25 8.55 0.62
C GLU A 81 1.08 7.33 1.54
N ALA A 82 1.17 6.12 0.99
CA ALA A 82 1.05 4.89 1.76
C ALA A 82 2.12 4.80 2.86
N LYS A 83 3.37 5.19 2.56
CA LYS A 83 4.45 5.26 3.56
C LYS A 83 4.16 6.30 4.64
N ALA A 84 3.72 7.50 4.28
CA ALA A 84 3.37 8.54 5.23
C ALA A 84 2.25 8.11 6.18
N HIS A 85 1.21 7.45 5.66
CA HIS A 85 0.12 6.89 6.47
C HIS A 85 0.61 5.78 7.41
N ALA A 86 1.48 4.90 6.95
CA ALA A 86 2.06 3.84 7.79
C ALA A 86 2.91 4.42 8.94
N GLU A 87 3.74 5.43 8.67
CA GLU A 87 4.53 6.11 9.69
C GLU A 87 3.66 6.84 10.71
N HIS A 88 2.63 7.56 10.25
CA HIS A 88 1.68 8.25 11.12
C HIS A 88 0.93 7.27 12.03
N ALA A 89 0.43 6.16 11.47
CA ALA A 89 -0.24 5.12 12.24
C ALA A 89 0.69 4.51 13.30
N THR A 90 1.95 4.25 12.95
CA THR A 90 2.94 3.70 13.89
C THR A 90 3.21 4.65 15.06
N LYS A 91 3.38 5.95 14.79
CA LYS A 91 3.55 6.96 15.83
C LYS A 91 2.32 7.04 16.74
N ARG A 92 1.12 7.07 16.15
CA ARG A 92 -0.13 7.16 16.92
C ARG A 92 -0.37 5.94 17.79
N ILE A 93 -0.01 4.74 17.32
CA ILE A 93 -0.06 3.52 18.14
C ILE A 93 0.85 3.64 19.36
N ALA A 94 2.09 4.11 19.17
CA ALA A 94 3.04 4.29 20.29
C ALA A 94 2.55 5.33 21.31
N GLU A 95 1.94 6.43 20.87
CA GLU A 95 1.31 7.41 21.76
C GLU A 95 0.15 6.80 22.55
N LEU A 96 -0.74 6.07 21.88
CA LEU A 96 -1.87 5.40 22.50
C LEU A 96 -1.43 4.35 23.53
N ASP A 97 -0.37 3.60 23.27
CA ASP A 97 0.19 2.64 24.23
C ASP A 97 0.74 3.32 25.49
N LEU A 98 1.32 4.52 25.35
CA LEU A 98 1.75 5.33 26.50
C LEU A 98 0.54 5.88 27.26
N GLU A 99 -0.46 6.41 26.56
CA GLU A 99 -1.72 6.89 27.15
C GLU A 99 -2.43 5.76 27.92
N LEU A 100 -2.50 4.55 27.36
CA LEU A 100 -3.11 3.39 27.99
C LEU A 100 -2.38 2.98 29.28
N LYS A 101 -1.03 2.93 29.25
CA LYS A 101 -0.24 2.66 30.46
C LYS A 101 -0.46 3.72 31.53
N ALA A 102 -0.50 5.00 31.16
CA ALA A 102 -0.78 6.08 32.08
C ALA A 102 -2.18 5.94 32.71
N ILE A 103 -3.19 5.56 31.92
CA ILE A 103 -4.56 5.32 32.40
C ILE A 103 -4.62 4.09 33.32
N GLU A 104 -3.92 3.01 33.02
CA GLU A 104 -3.84 1.82 33.89
C GLU A 104 -3.18 2.15 35.24
N GLU A 105 -2.10 2.93 35.23
CA GLU A 105 -1.47 3.42 36.45
C GLU A 105 -2.39 4.34 37.26
N GLN A 106 -3.08 5.26 36.59
CA GLN A 106 -4.07 6.11 37.24
C GLN A 106 -5.22 5.29 37.83
N ARG A 107 -5.74 4.30 37.10
CA ARG A 107 -6.80 3.39 37.59
C ARG A 107 -6.37 2.58 38.80
N SER A 108 -5.13 2.08 38.82
CA SER A 108 -4.63 1.34 40.00
C SER A 108 -4.43 2.25 41.21
N LYS A 109 -4.02 3.50 41.00
CA LYS A 109 -3.86 4.51 42.05
C LYS A 109 -5.17 5.18 42.45
N LEU A 110 -6.24 5.06 41.69
CA LEU A 110 -7.53 5.75 41.94
C LEU A 110 -8.14 5.41 43.31
N GLY A 111 -7.86 4.20 43.84
CA GLY A 111 -8.29 3.80 45.19
C GLY A 111 -7.39 4.29 46.33
N SER A 112 -6.19 4.80 46.03
CA SER A 112 -5.17 5.20 47.01
C SER A 112 -4.67 6.65 46.85
N ILE A 113 -5.04 7.33 45.76
CA ILE A 113 -4.57 8.68 45.45
C ILE A 113 -5.31 9.68 46.33
N THR A 114 -4.56 10.61 46.91
CA THR A 114 -5.15 11.70 47.68
C THR A 114 -5.68 12.78 46.73
N MET A 115 -6.72 13.50 47.14
CA MET A 115 -7.32 14.57 46.34
C MET A 115 -6.30 15.66 45.97
N ASP A 116 -5.31 15.91 46.84
CA ASP A 116 -4.23 16.86 46.59
C ASP A 116 -3.25 16.38 45.50
N GLU A 117 -2.88 15.09 45.46
CA GLU A 117 -2.07 14.51 44.39
C GLU A 117 -2.81 14.54 43.05
N TYR A 118 -4.13 14.31 43.07
CA TYR A 118 -4.96 14.41 41.87
C TYR A 118 -5.01 15.84 41.31
N PHE A 119 -5.11 16.85 42.18
CA PHE A 119 -5.05 18.26 41.78
C PHE A 119 -3.67 18.73 41.33
N GLN A 120 -2.59 18.13 41.81
CA GLN A 120 -1.23 18.39 41.30
C GLN A 120 -1.04 17.87 39.87
N THR A 121 -1.59 16.69 39.57
CA THR A 121 -1.55 16.12 38.21
C THR A 121 -2.51 16.81 37.23
N ASN A 122 -3.60 17.41 37.73
CA ASN A 122 -4.61 18.11 36.93
C ASN A 122 -4.87 19.53 37.46
N PRO A 123 -3.91 20.46 37.31
CA PRO A 123 -4.02 21.82 37.86
C PRO A 123 -5.16 22.64 37.23
N GLU A 124 -5.56 22.33 36.00
CA GLU A 124 -6.71 22.96 35.35
C GLU A 124 -8.04 22.68 36.07
N LEU A 125 -8.17 21.47 36.62
CA LEU A 125 -9.35 21.06 37.37
C LEU A 125 -9.45 21.82 38.70
N LYS A 126 -8.32 22.00 39.39
CA LYS A 126 -8.23 22.83 40.60
C LYS A 126 -8.62 24.28 40.31
N LYS A 127 -8.06 24.87 39.25
CA LYS A 127 -8.38 26.25 38.85
C LYS A 127 -9.85 26.43 38.49
N LYS A 128 -10.43 25.47 37.77
CA LYS A 128 -11.87 25.49 37.42
C LYS A 128 -12.76 25.40 38.65
N ILE A 129 -12.37 24.62 39.66
CA ILE A 129 -13.10 24.53 40.94
C ILE A 129 -12.95 25.84 41.73
N ASP A 130 -11.74 26.40 41.84
CA ASP A 130 -11.48 27.66 42.54
C ASP A 130 -12.24 28.84 41.91
N ASP A 131 -12.27 28.91 40.57
CA ASP A 131 -13.03 29.94 39.84
C ASP A 131 -14.55 29.78 40.05
N ARG A 132 -15.06 28.54 40.12
CA ARG A 132 -16.47 28.28 40.42
C ARG A 132 -16.85 28.66 41.85
N ILE A 133 -15.99 28.35 42.82
CA ILE A 133 -16.19 28.74 44.23
C ILE A 133 -16.19 30.26 44.34
N LYS A 134 -15.27 30.94 43.66
CA LYS A 134 -15.19 32.40 43.63
C LYS A 134 -16.44 33.06 43.03
N ASN A 135 -17.09 32.38 42.08
CA ASN A 135 -18.31 32.85 41.41
C ASN A 135 -19.61 32.30 42.04
N ASP A 136 -19.54 31.64 43.21
CA ASP A 136 -20.68 31.04 43.92
C ASP A 136 -21.45 29.97 43.09
N GLN A 137 -20.78 29.33 42.14
CA GLN A 137 -21.35 28.35 41.20
C GLN A 137 -21.19 26.91 41.72
N TRP A 138 -21.99 26.58 42.72
CA TRP A 138 -21.94 25.29 43.42
C TRP A 138 -22.56 24.13 42.63
N PHE A 139 -23.55 24.38 41.78
CA PHE A 139 -24.22 23.37 40.95
C PHE A 139 -24.12 23.74 39.47
N GLU A 140 -23.96 22.74 38.59
CA GLU A 140 -24.24 22.92 37.17
C GLU A 140 -25.76 22.89 37.00
N VAL A 141 -26.34 24.00 36.54
CA VAL A 141 -27.72 24.07 36.04
C VAL A 141 -27.67 23.98 34.53
#